data_AF-A0A964DFS4-F1
#
_entry.id   AF-A0A964DFS4-F1
#
_cell.length_a   1.000
_cell.length_b   1.000
_cell.length_c   1.000
_cell.angle_alpha   90.00
_cell.angle_beta   90.00
_cell.angle_gamma   90.00
#
_symmetry.space_group_name_H-M   'P 1'
#
loop_
_entity.id
_entity.type
_entity.pdbx_description
1 polymer ?
#
loop_
_entity_poly.entity_id
_entity_poly.type
_entity_poly.pdbx_seq_one_letter_code
_entity_poly.pdbx_strand_id
1 'polypeptide(L)'
;MQTETEKVALPDEVYIALVNLREVLKKENIIASDRRYKQALSLIKANAYLGGRVKATPDDIAILQHVLWSQPSEYKMVQKLVLTTVNPVLSKIQELLDVAKEVYHQAMDPNAQKDKEAGNKIAFEATVKLRRIQEDLGKLASTPDTAKVLDDARAKVKEYSDEIYNVITGITK
;
A
#
# COMPACT_ATOMS: atom_id res chain seq x y z
N MET A 1 22.68 -11.73 23.39
CA MET A 1 21.68 -11.31 22.39
C MET A 1 21.07 -9.94 22.69
N GLN A 2 20.54 -9.65 23.90
CA GLN A 2 19.97 -8.33 24.22
C GLN A 2 20.95 -7.15 24.05
N THR A 3 22.21 -7.31 24.47
CA THR A 3 23.27 -6.28 24.36
C THR A 3 23.69 -5.97 22.92
N GLU A 4 23.53 -6.90 21.98
CA GLU A 4 23.90 -6.69 20.57
C GLU A 4 22.80 -5.93 19.81
N THR A 5 21.54 -6.14 20.18
CA THR A 5 20.41 -5.39 19.59
C THR A 5 20.44 -3.92 19.96
N GLU A 6 21.01 -3.54 21.10
CA GLU A 6 21.10 -2.14 21.53
C GLU A 6 21.98 -1.29 20.62
N LYS A 7 22.98 -1.92 19.97
CA LYS A 7 23.93 -1.29 19.03
C LYS A 7 23.29 -0.92 17.69
N VAL A 8 22.09 -1.44 17.39
CA VAL A 8 21.36 -1.05 16.17
C VAL A 8 20.96 0.42 16.28
N ALA A 9 21.40 1.22 15.31
CA ALA A 9 21.04 2.62 15.21
C ALA A 9 19.56 2.78 14.84
N LEU A 10 18.85 3.66 15.56
CA LEU A 10 17.52 4.11 15.22
C LEU A 10 17.62 5.51 14.59
N PRO A 11 17.45 5.64 13.28
CA PRO A 11 17.50 6.92 12.60
C PRO A 11 16.25 7.75 12.87
N ASP A 12 16.34 9.06 12.68
CA ASP A 12 15.22 9.99 12.87
C ASP A 12 14.00 9.62 12.01
N GLU A 13 14.21 9.11 10.81
CA GLU A 13 13.15 8.63 9.91
C GLU A 13 12.26 7.56 10.57
N VAL A 14 12.85 6.66 11.36
CA VAL A 14 12.13 5.61 12.09
C VAL A 14 11.33 6.22 13.25
N TYR A 15 11.89 7.21 13.94
CA TYR A 15 11.16 7.94 14.99
C TYR A 15 9.98 8.72 14.41
N ILE A 16 10.18 9.42 13.30
CA ILE A 16 9.12 10.17 12.60
C ILE A 16 8.00 9.21 12.17
N ALA A 17 8.35 8.07 11.56
CA ALA A 17 7.37 7.06 11.16
C ALA A 17 6.61 6.47 12.36
N LEU A 18 7.29 6.23 13.50
CA LEU A 18 6.65 5.76 14.73
C LEU A 18 5.69 6.80 15.34
N VAL A 19 6.07 8.08 15.32
CA VAL A 19 5.19 9.18 15.77
C VAL A 19 3.97 9.30 14.87
N ASN A 20 4.16 9.24 13.54
CA ASN A 20 3.05 9.24 12.59
C ASN A 20 2.09 8.06 12.84
N LEU A 21 2.64 6.86 13.05
CA LEU A 21 1.84 5.68 13.38
C LEU A 21 1.03 5.88 14.67
N ARG A 22 1.64 6.48 15.70
CA ARG A 22 0.96 6.78 16.96
C ARG A 22 -0.22 7.72 16.77
N GLU A 23 -0.06 8.78 15.98
CA GLU A 23 -1.15 9.73 15.69
C GLU A 23 -2.27 9.08 14.86
N VAL A 24 -1.91 8.24 13.89
CA VAL A 24 -2.87 7.48 13.07
C VAL A 24 -3.68 6.51 13.94
N LEU A 25 -3.02 5.75 14.83
CA LEU A 25 -3.71 4.84 15.76
C LEU A 25 -4.64 5.59 16.72
N LYS A 26 -4.20 6.75 17.22
CA LYS A 26 -4.99 7.59 18.12
C LYS A 26 -6.29 8.10 17.47
N LYS A 27 -6.27 8.42 16.17
CA LYS A 27 -7.47 8.81 15.41
C LYS A 27 -8.52 7.71 15.34
N GLU A 28 -8.08 6.45 15.32
CA GLU A 28 -8.94 5.26 15.34
C GLU A 28 -9.28 4.79 16.77
N ASN A 29 -9.04 5.63 17.80
CA ASN A 29 -9.22 5.32 19.22
C ASN A 29 -8.38 4.14 19.76
N ILE A 30 -7.30 3.77 19.06
CA ILE A 30 -6.37 2.71 19.49
C ILE A 30 -5.21 3.37 20.26
N ILE A 31 -5.24 3.24 21.59
CA ILE A 31 -4.25 3.88 22.47
C ILE A 31 -3.34 2.83 23.11
N ALA A 32 -2.11 2.76 22.61
CA ALA A 32 -1.02 2.03 23.25
C ALA A 32 -0.34 2.89 24.34
N SER A 33 0.06 2.27 25.45
CA SER A 33 0.76 2.97 26.54
C SER A 33 2.19 3.34 26.17
N ASP A 34 2.75 4.37 26.81
CA ASP A 34 4.15 4.78 26.60
C ASP A 34 5.14 3.64 26.86
N ARG A 35 4.83 2.76 27.84
CA ARG A 35 5.61 1.54 28.10
C ARG A 35 5.64 0.61 26.88
N ARG A 36 4.51 0.45 26.19
CA ARG A 36 4.41 -0.37 24.97
C ARG A 36 5.21 0.24 23.82
N TYR A 37 5.19 1.57 23.67
CA TYR A 37 6.03 2.26 22.69
C TYR A 37 7.53 2.12 23.01
N LYS A 38 7.92 2.14 24.29
CA LYS A 38 9.31 1.85 24.68
C LYS A 38 9.74 0.43 24.30
N GLN A 39 8.86 -0.56 24.47
CA GLN A 39 9.11 -1.95 24.06
C GLN A 39 9.13 -2.10 22.53
N ALA A 40 8.29 -1.34 21.81
CA ALA A 40 8.28 -1.31 20.35
C ALA A 40 9.65 -0.94 19.76
N LEU A 41 10.35 0.03 20.37
CA LEU A 41 11.70 0.40 19.94
C LEU A 41 12.69 -0.78 20.04
N SER A 42 12.62 -1.57 21.10
CA SER A 42 13.45 -2.78 21.25
C SER A 42 13.12 -3.82 20.18
N LEU A 43 11.85 -3.98 19.82
CA LEU A 43 11.42 -4.92 18.77
C LEU A 43 11.87 -4.49 17.37
N ILE A 44 11.79 -3.19 17.06
CA ILE A 44 12.33 -2.62 15.82
C ILE A 44 13.82 -2.91 15.70
N LYS A 45 14.59 -2.65 16.76
CA LYS A 45 16.03 -2.95 16.80
C LYS A 45 16.31 -4.45 16.62
N ALA A 46 15.53 -5.30 17.26
CA ALA A 46 15.67 -6.75 17.13
C ALA A 46 15.37 -7.22 15.69
N ASN A 47 14.33 -6.67 15.05
CA ASN A 47 13.98 -7.01 13.67
C ASN A 47 15.09 -6.63 12.68
N ALA A 48 15.65 -5.42 12.83
CA ALA A 48 16.78 -4.97 12.04
C ALA A 48 18.01 -5.86 12.25
N TYR A 49 18.33 -6.20 13.50
CA TYR A 49 19.45 -7.09 13.84
C TYR A 49 19.28 -8.49 13.25
N LEU A 50 18.07 -9.08 13.34
CA LEU A 50 17.77 -10.38 12.75
C LEU A 50 17.85 -10.36 11.22
N GLY A 51 17.58 -9.20 10.60
CA GLY A 51 17.83 -8.95 9.18
C GLY A 51 19.30 -8.69 8.83
N GLY A 52 20.23 -8.83 9.78
CA GLY A 52 21.66 -8.59 9.58
C GLY A 52 22.03 -7.11 9.41
N ARG A 53 21.12 -6.19 9.75
CA ARG A 53 21.31 -4.74 9.59
C ARG A 53 21.74 -4.11 10.91
N VAL A 54 22.66 -3.15 10.82
CA VAL A 54 23.14 -2.34 11.96
C VAL A 54 22.36 -1.03 12.14
N LYS A 55 21.44 -0.74 11.21
CA LYS A 55 20.57 0.44 11.21
C LYS A 55 19.15 0.00 10.89
N ALA A 56 18.20 0.41 11.72
CA ALA A 56 16.79 0.16 11.46
C ALA A 56 16.27 1.04 10.32
N THR A 57 15.27 0.54 9.60
CA THR A 57 14.55 1.25 8.54
C THR A 57 13.08 1.38 8.93
N PRO A 58 12.30 2.28 8.29
CA PRO A 58 10.85 2.35 8.51
C PRO A 58 10.14 0.99 8.32
N ASP A 59 10.67 0.10 7.46
CA ASP A 59 10.16 -1.26 7.25
C ASP A 59 10.14 -2.11 8.52
N ASP A 60 11.05 -1.86 9.46
CA ASP A 60 11.10 -2.58 10.73
C ASP A 60 9.91 -2.27 11.66
N ILE A 61 9.16 -1.19 11.39
CA ILE A 61 7.94 -0.85 12.13
C ILE A 61 6.82 -1.87 11.84
N ALA A 62 6.90 -2.63 10.73
CA ALA A 62 5.91 -3.64 10.37
C ALA A 62 5.66 -4.68 11.50
N ILE A 63 6.70 -5.00 12.29
CA ILE A 63 6.60 -5.93 13.42
C ILE A 63 5.59 -5.47 14.50
N LEU A 64 5.31 -4.17 14.57
CA LEU A 64 4.44 -3.58 15.58
C LEU A 64 2.95 -3.91 15.36
N GLN A 65 2.57 -4.48 14.20
CA GLN A 65 1.22 -4.99 13.95
C GLN A 65 0.79 -6.06 14.97
N HIS A 66 1.77 -6.75 15.58
CA HIS A 66 1.53 -7.79 16.58
C HIS A 66 1.57 -7.28 18.02
N VAL A 67 1.85 -5.99 18.24
CA VAL A 67 2.17 -5.43 19.57
C VAL A 67 1.19 -4.34 19.97
N LEU A 68 0.77 -3.49 19.02
CA LEU A 68 0.09 -2.24 19.35
C LEU A 68 -1.40 -2.39 19.67
N TRP A 69 -2.02 -3.53 19.35
CA TRP A 69 -3.40 -3.82 19.73
C TRP A 69 -3.51 -4.32 21.18
N SER A 70 -4.63 -4.02 21.83
CA SER A 70 -4.97 -4.51 23.16
C SER A 70 -6.09 -5.56 23.10
N GLN A 71 -6.99 -5.46 22.12
CA GLN A 71 -8.06 -6.43 21.89
C GLN A 71 -7.89 -7.13 20.55
N PRO A 72 -8.23 -8.44 20.42
CA PRO A 72 -8.15 -9.15 19.14
C PRO A 72 -8.97 -8.50 18.01
N SER A 73 -10.04 -7.79 18.36
CA SER A 73 -10.85 -7.00 17.43
C SER A 73 -10.07 -5.86 16.75
N GLU A 74 -9.10 -5.26 17.43
CA GLU A 74 -8.28 -4.16 16.94
C GLU A 74 -7.20 -4.63 15.96
N TYR A 75 -6.81 -5.91 15.99
CA TYR A 75 -5.68 -6.45 15.22
C TYR A 75 -5.75 -6.09 13.73
N LYS A 76 -6.90 -6.29 13.08
CA LYS A 76 -7.07 -5.99 11.64
C LYS A 76 -6.86 -4.51 11.35
N MET A 77 -7.35 -3.64 12.23
CA MET A 77 -7.19 -2.20 12.08
C MET A 77 -5.72 -1.80 12.29
N VAL A 78 -5.09 -2.25 13.38
CA VAL A 78 -3.67 -1.99 13.65
C VAL A 78 -2.79 -2.48 12.51
N GLN A 79 -3.01 -3.70 12.01
CA GLN A 79 -2.28 -4.23 10.87
C GLN A 79 -2.39 -3.31 9.65
N LYS A 80 -3.61 -2.89 9.28
CA LYS A 80 -3.83 -1.98 8.16
C LYS A 80 -3.05 -0.68 8.33
N LEU A 81 -3.15 -0.05 9.50
CA LEU A 81 -2.52 1.23 9.79
C LEU A 81 -0.99 1.13 9.83
N VAL A 82 -0.44 0.07 10.44
CA VAL A 82 1.00 -0.20 10.47
C VAL A 82 1.53 -0.36 9.05
N LEU A 83 0.91 -1.22 8.23
CA LEU A 83 1.35 -1.45 6.86
C LEU A 83 1.27 -0.19 5.99
N THR A 84 0.24 0.62 6.19
CA THR A 84 0.07 1.91 5.48
C THR A 84 1.15 2.92 5.89
N THR A 85 1.53 2.94 7.17
CA THR A 85 2.56 3.85 7.68
C THR A 85 3.96 3.45 7.26
N VAL A 86 4.22 2.14 7.26
CA VAL A 86 5.51 1.56 6.89
C VAL A 86 5.79 1.72 5.41
N ASN A 87 4.79 1.43 4.57
CA ASN A 87 4.95 1.44 3.13
C ASN A 87 3.84 2.27 2.47
N PRO A 88 3.94 3.61 2.55
CA PRO A 88 2.96 4.51 1.93
C PRO A 88 2.92 4.33 0.41
N VAL A 89 4.05 3.97 -0.21
CA VAL A 89 4.13 3.67 -1.64
C VAL A 89 3.30 2.43 -1.97
N LEU A 90 3.47 1.32 -1.24
CA LEU A 90 2.67 0.10 -1.42
C LEU A 90 1.18 0.34 -1.19
N SER A 91 0.84 1.11 -0.15
CA SER A 91 -0.54 1.51 0.10
C SER A 91 -1.13 2.29 -1.09
N LYS A 92 -0.35 3.24 -1.64
CA LYS A 92 -0.78 4.01 -2.80
C LYS A 92 -0.92 3.16 -4.07
N ILE A 93 -0.02 2.20 -4.28
CA ILE A 93 -0.11 1.23 -5.38
C ILE A 93 -1.42 0.44 -5.27
N GLN A 94 -1.75 -0.05 -4.07
CA GLN A 94 -2.96 -0.83 -3.84
C GLN A 94 -4.22 0.01 -4.08
N GLU A 95 -4.27 1.25 -3.56
CA GLU A 95 -5.38 2.18 -3.79
C GLU A 95 -5.60 2.43 -5.29
N LEU A 96 -4.53 2.73 -6.03
CA LEU A 96 -4.58 2.96 -7.47
C LEU A 96 -5.04 1.71 -8.24
N LEU A 97 -4.63 0.52 -7.81
CA LEU A 97 -5.08 -0.74 -8.39
C LEU A 97 -6.57 -1.00 -8.15
N ASP A 98 -7.08 -0.70 -6.97
CA ASP A 98 -8.49 -0.89 -6.65
C ASP A 98 -9.36 0.08 -7.46
N VAL A 99 -8.93 1.34 -7.62
CA VAL A 99 -9.58 2.30 -8.54
C VAL A 99 -9.54 1.80 -9.99
N ALA A 100 -8.40 1.27 -10.45
CA ALA A 100 -8.28 0.73 -11.80
C ALA A 100 -9.23 -0.44 -12.06
N LYS A 101 -9.39 -1.35 -11.09
CA LYS A 101 -10.36 -2.46 -11.16
C LYS A 101 -11.80 -1.94 -11.26
N GLU A 102 -12.16 -0.96 -10.45
CA GLU A 102 -13.51 -0.39 -10.47
C GLU A 102 -13.81 0.25 -11.83
N VAL A 103 -12.88 1.04 -12.36
CA VAL A 103 -12.99 1.65 -13.69
C VAL A 103 -13.13 0.58 -14.78
N TYR A 104 -12.34 -0.50 -14.69
CA TYR A 104 -12.43 -1.63 -15.62
C TYR A 104 -13.82 -2.30 -15.57
N HIS A 105 -14.33 -2.60 -14.38
CA HIS A 105 -15.64 -3.23 -14.23
C HIS A 105 -16.79 -2.35 -14.74
N GLN A 106 -16.70 -1.03 -14.55
CA GLN A 106 -17.68 -0.08 -15.10
C GLN A 106 -17.67 -0.08 -16.64
N ALA A 107 -16.49 -0.14 -17.25
CA ALA A 107 -16.36 -0.19 -18.71
C ALA A 107 -16.79 -1.54 -19.32
N MET A 108 -16.65 -2.61 -18.56
CA MET A 108 -17.02 -3.97 -18.97
C MET A 108 -18.43 -4.39 -18.56
N ASP A 109 -19.23 -3.48 -17.97
CA ASP A 109 -20.60 -3.80 -17.57
C ASP A 109 -21.45 -4.17 -18.80
N PRO A 110 -22.01 -5.39 -18.87
CA PRO A 110 -22.85 -5.82 -19.98
C PRO A 110 -24.08 -4.93 -20.23
N ASN A 111 -24.57 -4.22 -19.20
CA ASN A 111 -25.68 -3.28 -19.35
C ASN A 111 -25.23 -1.96 -19.99
N ALA A 112 -24.01 -1.51 -19.72
CA ALA A 112 -23.42 -0.35 -20.37
C ALA A 112 -23.16 -0.61 -21.87
N GLN A 113 -22.91 -1.86 -22.24
CA GLN A 113 -22.65 -2.28 -23.62
C GLN A 113 -23.92 -2.49 -24.47
N LYS A 114 -25.12 -2.48 -23.87
CA LYS A 114 -26.39 -2.58 -24.62
C LYS A 114 -26.66 -1.34 -25.48
N ASP A 115 -26.23 -0.18 -24.99
CA ASP A 115 -26.23 1.07 -25.74
C ASP A 115 -24.80 1.33 -26.24
N LYS A 116 -24.61 1.22 -27.56
CA LYS A 116 -23.28 1.41 -28.17
C LYS A 116 -22.70 2.80 -27.92
N GLU A 117 -23.53 3.83 -27.88
CA GLU A 117 -23.05 5.21 -27.72
C GLU A 117 -22.69 5.49 -26.26
N ALA A 118 -23.53 5.04 -25.32
CA ALA A 118 -23.22 5.13 -23.89
C ALA A 118 -22.01 4.25 -23.49
N GLY A 119 -21.93 3.03 -24.02
CA GLY A 119 -20.81 2.11 -23.76
C GLY A 119 -19.48 2.64 -24.27
N ASN A 120 -19.45 3.19 -25.50
CA ASN A 120 -18.25 3.81 -26.06
C ASN A 120 -17.78 5.02 -25.23
N LYS A 121 -18.71 5.83 -24.74
CA LYS A 121 -18.39 6.97 -23.88
C LYS A 121 -17.75 6.52 -22.55
N ILE A 122 -18.35 5.52 -21.89
CA ILE A 122 -17.82 4.96 -20.63
C ILE A 122 -16.44 4.35 -20.85
N ALA A 123 -16.25 3.59 -21.93
CA ALA A 123 -14.97 2.98 -22.28
C ALA A 123 -13.88 4.03 -22.58
N PHE A 124 -14.23 5.12 -23.26
CA PHE A 124 -13.32 6.24 -23.50
C PHE A 124 -12.91 6.94 -22.19
N GLU A 125 -13.89 7.25 -21.32
CA GLU A 125 -13.63 7.83 -20.00
C GLU A 125 -12.75 6.90 -19.14
N ALA A 126 -12.99 5.60 -19.19
CA ALA A 126 -12.19 4.59 -18.50
C ALA A 126 -10.74 4.57 -19.00
N THR A 127 -10.53 4.65 -20.32
CA THR A 127 -9.18 4.71 -20.92
C THR A 127 -8.40 5.94 -20.43
N VAL A 128 -9.05 7.12 -20.36
CA VAL A 128 -8.44 8.34 -19.83
C VAL A 128 -8.09 8.19 -18.34
N LYS A 129 -8.98 7.61 -17.54
CA LYS A 129 -8.73 7.36 -16.11
C LYS A 129 -7.59 6.38 -15.89
N LEU A 130 -7.56 5.26 -16.62
CA LEU A 130 -6.48 4.26 -16.53
C LEU A 130 -5.12 4.83 -16.95
N ARG A 131 -5.08 5.69 -17.97
CA ARG A 131 -3.85 6.40 -18.36
C ARG A 131 -3.32 7.29 -17.24
N ARG A 132 -4.20 8.04 -16.56
CA ARG A 132 -3.79 8.85 -15.39
C ARG A 132 -3.24 7.98 -14.26
N ILE A 133 -3.87 6.82 -14.01
CA ILE A 133 -3.38 5.86 -13.02
C ILE A 133 -1.99 5.32 -13.41
N GLN A 134 -1.74 5.04 -14.69
CA GLN A 134 -0.40 4.65 -15.16
C GLN A 134 0.64 5.74 -14.92
N GLU A 135 0.31 7.00 -15.19
CA GLU A 135 1.19 8.13 -14.92
C GLU A 135 1.48 8.30 -13.43
N ASP A 136 0.47 8.12 -12.57
CA ASP A 136 0.63 8.21 -11.12
C ASP A 136 1.45 7.04 -10.56
N LEU A 137 1.25 5.82 -11.04
CA LEU A 137 2.15 4.68 -10.77
C LEU A 137 3.57 4.93 -11.31
N GLY A 138 3.70 5.69 -12.40
CA GLY A 138 4.99 6.11 -12.97
C GLY A 138 5.81 7.00 -12.03
N LYS A 139 5.14 7.87 -11.28
CA LYS A 139 5.75 8.86 -10.38
C LYS A 139 6.12 8.31 -9.00
N LEU A 140 5.62 7.13 -8.63
CA LEU A 140 5.91 6.52 -7.33
C LEU A 140 7.38 6.07 -7.26
N ALA A 141 8.08 6.49 -6.20
CA ALA A 141 9.44 6.07 -5.93
C ALA A 141 9.49 4.56 -5.66
N SER A 142 10.37 3.85 -6.36
CA SER A 142 10.51 2.40 -6.24
C SER A 142 11.63 2.06 -5.27
N THR A 143 11.31 1.35 -4.20
CA THR A 143 12.29 0.64 -3.36
C THR A 143 12.40 -0.81 -3.82
N PRO A 144 13.48 -1.56 -3.52
CA PRO A 144 13.60 -2.96 -3.91
C PRO A 144 12.39 -3.82 -3.52
N ASP A 145 11.81 -3.54 -2.36
CA ASP A 145 10.65 -4.25 -1.83
C ASP A 145 9.32 -3.88 -2.51
N THR A 146 9.23 -2.67 -3.09
CA THR A 146 8.03 -2.18 -3.79
C THR A 146 8.11 -2.30 -5.30
N ALA A 147 9.32 -2.45 -5.87
CA ALA A 147 9.55 -2.50 -7.30
C ALA A 147 8.75 -3.61 -7.98
N LYS A 148 8.77 -4.83 -7.41
CA LYS A 148 8.01 -5.96 -7.95
C LYS A 148 6.51 -5.69 -7.95
N VAL A 149 5.97 -5.18 -6.84
CA VAL A 149 4.52 -4.89 -6.73
C VAL A 149 4.11 -3.75 -7.67
N LEU A 150 4.99 -2.76 -7.84
CA LEU A 150 4.76 -1.64 -8.76
C LEU A 150 4.75 -2.10 -10.21
N ASP A 151 5.65 -3.00 -10.59
CA ASP A 151 5.71 -3.57 -11.93
C ASP A 151 4.50 -4.46 -12.22
N ASP A 152 4.11 -5.32 -11.27
CA ASP A 152 2.89 -6.13 -11.35
C ASP A 152 1.65 -5.23 -11.49
N ALA A 153 1.60 -4.12 -10.74
CA ALA A 153 0.49 -3.16 -10.82
C ALA A 153 0.41 -2.48 -12.19
N ARG A 154 1.55 -2.02 -12.72
CA ARG A 154 1.63 -1.41 -14.06
C ARG A 154 1.20 -2.38 -15.15
N ALA A 155 1.62 -3.64 -15.06
CA ALA A 155 1.22 -4.69 -15.99
C ALA A 155 -0.30 -4.90 -15.97
N LYS A 156 -0.92 -4.98 -14.78
CA LYS A 156 -2.36 -5.18 -14.65
C LYS A 156 -3.18 -4.00 -15.19
N VAL A 157 -2.77 -2.76 -14.90
CA VAL A 157 -3.45 -1.57 -15.42
C VAL A 157 -3.34 -1.49 -16.95
N LYS A 158 -2.20 -1.92 -17.52
CA LYS A 158 -2.02 -2.01 -18.97
C LYS A 158 -2.98 -3.04 -19.59
N GLU A 159 -3.09 -4.22 -18.99
CA GLU A 159 -4.02 -5.28 -19.41
C GLU A 159 -5.47 -4.75 -19.46
N TYR A 160 -5.93 -4.04 -18.42
CA TYR A 160 -7.27 -3.43 -18.42
C TYR A 160 -7.46 -2.40 -19.54
N SER A 161 -6.43 -1.60 -19.82
CA SER A 161 -6.48 -0.64 -20.93
C SER A 161 -6.58 -1.33 -22.28
N ASP A 162 -5.84 -2.41 -22.50
CA ASP A 162 -5.83 -3.17 -23.75
C ASP A 162 -7.18 -3.88 -23.97
N GLU A 163 -7.77 -4.45 -22.92
CA GLU A 163 -9.09 -5.08 -22.96
C GLU A 163 -10.21 -4.07 -23.29
N ILE A 164 -10.22 -2.91 -22.64
CA ILE A 164 -11.19 -1.84 -22.95
C ILE A 164 -11.02 -1.34 -24.38
N TYR A 165 -9.79 -1.20 -24.85
CA TYR A 165 -9.52 -0.78 -26.23
C TYR A 165 -10.08 -1.78 -27.25
N ASN A 166 -9.97 -3.09 -26.99
CA ASN A 166 -10.56 -4.12 -27.85
C ASN A 166 -12.09 -4.02 -27.91
N VAL A 167 -12.74 -3.69 -26.81
CA VAL A 167 -14.20 -3.47 -26.76
C VAL A 167 -14.60 -2.26 -27.59
N ILE A 168 -13.85 -1.15 -27.52
CA ILE A 168 -14.11 0.06 -28.32
C ILE A 168 -13.91 -0.21 -29.82
N THR A 169 -12.85 -0.94 -30.18
CA THR A 169 -12.48 -1.18 -31.58
C THR A 169 -13.21 -2.36 -32.22
N GLY A 170 -13.93 -3.15 -31.42
CA GLY A 170 -14.69 -4.31 -31.91
C GLY A 170 -13.82 -5.44 -32.46
N ILE A 171 -12.52 -5.45 -32.14
CA ILE A 171 -11.62 -6.54 -32.53
C ILE A 171 -11.79 -7.67 -31.52
N THR A 172 -12.82 -8.48 -31.72
CA THR A 172 -12.96 -9.77 -31.03
C THR A 172 -11.93 -10.72 -31.63
N LYS A 173 -11.06 -11.29 -30.79
CA LYS A 173 -10.13 -12.34 -31.20
C LYS A 173 -10.86 -13.67 -31.34
#